data_AF-A0A0D7QF21-F1
#
_entry.id   AF-A0A0D7QF21-F1
#
_cell.length_a   1.000
_cell.length_b   1.000
_cell.length_c   1.000
_cell.angle_alpha   90.00
_cell.angle_beta   90.00
_cell.angle_gamma   90.00
#
_symmetry.space_group_name_H-M   'P 1'
#
loop_
_entity.id
_entity.type
_entity.pdbx_description
1 polymer ?
#
loop_
_entity_poly.entity_id
_entity_poly.type
_entity_poly.pdbx_seq_one_letter_code
_entity_poly.pdbx_strand_id
1 'polypeptide(L)' 'MDVKEHMEVIGADGVHIGTVDKVEGGRIKLTKKDSGEGSHKGHHHFIDKGLIAEVEGDKVRLSANADVAVTMEQEK' A
#
# COMPACT_ATOMS: atom_id res chain seq x y z
N MET A 1 -13.65 8.39 -0.11
CA MET A 1 -12.41 8.02 -0.83
C MET A 1 -12.60 6.63 -1.40
N ASP A 2 -12.63 6.52 -2.72
CA ASP A 2 -12.75 5.26 -3.45
C ASP A 2 -11.35 4.74 -3.80
N VAL A 3 -10.92 3.66 -3.16
CA VAL A 3 -9.71 2.92 -3.52
C VAL A 3 -10.12 1.67 -4.26
N LYS A 4 -9.52 1.44 -5.43
CA LYS A 4 -9.85 0.35 -6.34
C LYS A 4 -8.63 -0.53 -6.59
N GLU A 5 -8.90 -1.75 -7.03
CA GLU A 5 -7.89 -2.69 -7.52
C GLU A 5 -7.07 -2.03 -8.64
N HIS A 6 -5.78 -2.39 -8.74
CA HIS A 6 -4.81 -1.86 -9.70
C HIS A 6 -4.35 -0.41 -9.51
N MET A 7 -4.85 0.31 -8.52
CA MET A 7 -4.32 1.63 -8.19
C MET A 7 -2.87 1.55 -7.67
N GLU A 8 -2.07 2.55 -8.00
CA GLU A 8 -0.71 2.71 -7.49
C GLU A 8 -0.75 3.28 -6.07
N VAL A 9 0.01 2.70 -5.14
CA VAL A 9 0.16 3.20 -3.77
C VAL A 9 1.53 3.88 -3.66
N ILE A 10 1.51 5.15 -3.24
CA ILE A 10 2.71 5.96 -3.06
C ILE A 10 2.80 6.52 -1.64
N GLY A 11 4.02 6.71 -1.15
CA GLY A 11 4.27 7.42 0.10
C GLY A 11 3.97 8.92 -0.01
N ALA A 12 3.99 9.60 1.13
CA ALA A 12 3.90 11.06 1.19
C ALA A 12 5.04 11.75 0.41
N ASP A 13 6.20 11.10 0.35
CA ASP A 13 7.38 11.44 -0.47
C ASP A 13 7.19 11.22 -1.98
N GLY A 14 6.09 10.60 -2.40
CA GLY A 14 5.81 10.25 -3.78
C GLY A 14 6.53 8.99 -4.27
N VAL A 15 7.21 8.26 -3.38
CA VAL A 15 7.89 7.01 -3.73
C VAL A 15 6.87 5.88 -3.86
N HIS A 16 7.06 5.04 -4.87
CA HIS A 16 6.21 3.88 -5.11
C HIS A 16 6.36 2.85 -3.98
N ILE A 17 5.24 2.44 -3.39
CA ILE A 17 5.16 1.41 -2.35
C ILE A 17 4.65 0.11 -2.93
N GLY A 18 3.62 0.17 -3.78
CA GLY A 18 3.07 -1.01 -4.43
C GLY A 18 1.79 -0.75 -5.20
N THR A 19 1.09 -1.82 -5.56
CA THR A 19 -0.18 -1.76 -6.29
C THR A 19 -1.28 -2.41 -5.45
N VAL A 20 -2.49 -1.87 -5.49
CA VAL A 20 -3.66 -2.45 -4.82
C VAL A 20 -4.04 -3.78 -5.49
N ASP A 21 -3.96 -4.88 -4.75
CA ASP A 21 -4.55 -6.18 -5.11
C ASP A 21 -6.05 -6.14 -4.84
N LYS A 22 -6.44 -5.77 -3.61
CA LYS A 22 -7.82 -5.71 -3.16
C LYS A 22 -7.98 -4.86 -1.91
N VAL A 23 -9.16 -4.33 -1.67
CA VAL A 23 -9.53 -3.72 -0.38
C VAL A 23 -10.39 -4.70 0.41
N GLU A 24 -9.93 -5.14 1.58
CA GLU A 24 -10.67 -6.05 2.46
C GLU A 24 -10.50 -5.68 3.94
N GLY A 25 -11.57 -5.83 4.73
CA GLY A 25 -11.50 -5.57 6.17
C GLY A 25 -11.07 -4.15 6.56
N GLY A 26 -11.29 -3.15 5.70
CA GLY A 26 -10.82 -1.79 5.92
C GLY A 26 -9.33 -1.58 5.67
N ARG A 27 -8.65 -2.56 5.04
CA ARG A 27 -7.23 -2.51 4.68
C ARG A 27 -7.06 -2.64 3.17
N ILE A 28 -5.99 -2.06 2.66
CA ILE A 28 -5.51 -2.21 1.30
C ILE A 28 -4.52 -3.37 1.29
N LYS A 29 -4.85 -4.42 0.57
CA LYS A 29 -3.95 -5.53 0.28
C LYS A 29 -3.12 -5.18 -0.94
N LEU A 30 -1.80 -5.29 -0.85
CA LEU A 30 -0.90 -5.07 -1.99
C LEU A 30 -0.71 -6.33 -2.84
N THR A 31 -0.40 -6.13 -4.12
CA THR A 31 -0.10 -7.25 -5.02
C THR A 31 1.18 -7.96 -4.57
N LYS A 32 1.21 -9.28 -4.78
CA LYS A 32 2.35 -10.12 -4.42
C LYS A 32 3.65 -9.74 -5.16
N LYS A 33 3.53 -9.08 -6.32
CA LYS A 33 4.67 -8.59 -7.11
C LYS A 33 5.36 -7.43 -6.41
N ASP A 34 4.59 -6.63 -5.68
CA ASP A 34 5.07 -5.46 -4.95
C ASP A 34 5.41 -5.79 -3.49
N SER A 35 5.30 -7.06 -3.07
CA SER A 35 5.74 -7.53 -1.75
C SER A 35 7.26 -7.45 -1.51
N GLY A 36 8.01 -6.78 -2.38
CA GLY A 36 9.43 -6.53 -2.26
C GLY A 36 10.34 -7.75 -2.50
N GLU A 37 11.57 -7.45 -2.93
CA GLU A 37 12.71 -8.35 -2.86
C GLU A 37 13.53 -7.95 -1.61
N GLY A 38 13.63 -8.85 -0.62
CA GLY A 38 14.24 -8.55 0.69
C GLY A 38 13.65 -9.42 1.80
N SER A 39 13.83 -9.02 3.07
CA SER A 39 13.44 -9.80 4.28
C SER A 39 11.97 -10.19 4.39
N HIS A 40 11.09 -9.68 3.53
CA HIS A 40 9.65 -9.96 3.53
C HIS A 40 9.19 -10.73 2.27
N LYS A 41 10.05 -11.59 1.70
CA LYS A 41 9.69 -12.44 0.56
C LYS A 41 8.57 -13.42 0.92
N GLY A 42 7.37 -13.17 0.41
CA GLY A 42 6.31 -14.17 0.28
C GLY A 42 4.97 -13.87 0.95
N HIS A 43 4.88 -12.78 1.72
CA HIS A 43 3.66 -12.39 2.45
C HIS A 43 2.88 -11.29 1.71
N HIS A 44 1.55 -11.28 1.92
CA HIS A 44 0.71 -10.18 1.43
C HIS A 44 0.80 -9.03 2.41
N HIS A 45 1.21 -7.88 1.90
CA HIS A 45 1.25 -6.65 2.68
C HIS A 45 -0.13 -6.01 2.78
N PHE A 46 -0.44 -5.52 3.96
CA PHE A 46 -1.68 -4.80 4.22
C PHE A 46 -1.37 -3.41 4.76
N ILE A 47 -2.01 -2.41 4.15
CA ILE A 47 -1.95 -1.00 4.57
C ILE A 47 -3.32 -0.63 5.14
N ASP A 48 -3.34 -0.02 6.32
CA ASP A 48 -4.59 0.48 6.90
C ASP A 48 -5.14 1.64 6.08
N LYS A 49 -6.44 1.64 5.77
CA LYS A 49 -7.07 2.76 5.04
C LYS A 49 -6.98 4.09 5.80
N GLY A 50 -6.80 4.07 7.12
CA GLY A 50 -6.56 5.26 7.93
C GLY A 50 -5.24 5.98 7.60
N LEU A 51 -4.31 5.31 6.90
CA LEU A 51 -3.08 5.93 6.41
C LEU A 51 -3.26 6.64 5.07
N ILE A 52 -4.43 6.55 4.42
CA ILE A 52 -4.68 7.24 3.15
C ILE A 52 -4.82 8.75 3.43
N ALA A 53 -3.94 9.55 2.85
CA ALA A 53 -4.07 10.99 2.84
C ALA A 53 -4.96 11.46 1.68
N GLU A 54 -4.75 10.91 0.48
CA GLU A 54 -5.38 11.35 -0.74
C GLU A 54 -5.53 10.23 -1.77
N VAL A 55 -6.54 10.33 -2.64
CA VAL A 55 -6.66 9.53 -3.86
C VAL A 55 -6.78 10.48 -5.05
N GLU A 56 -5.79 10.47 -5.94
CA GLU A 56 -5.72 11.31 -7.14
C GLU A 56 -5.57 10.42 -8.39
N GLY A 57 -6.56 10.47 -9.29
CA GLY A 57 -6.57 9.62 -10.48
C GLY A 57 -6.51 8.13 -10.10
N ASP A 58 -5.45 7.46 -10.57
CA ASP A 58 -5.17 6.05 -10.28
C ASP A 58 -4.14 5.85 -9.16
N LYS A 59 -3.89 6.88 -8.33
CA LYS A 59 -2.90 6.86 -7.25
C LYS A 59 -3.53 7.05 -5.88
N VAL A 60 -3.08 6.25 -4.91
CA VAL A 60 -3.39 6.35 -3.49
C VAL A 60 -2.14 6.86 -2.79
N ARG A 61 -2.20 8.08 -2.24
CA ARG A 61 -1.12 8.66 -1.46
C ARG A 61 -1.33 8.41 0.02
N LEU A 62 -0.32 7.86 0.67
CA LEU A 62 -0.30 7.66 2.11
C LEU A 62 0.15 8.93 2.85
N SER A 63 -0.23 9.05 4.11
CA SER A 63 0.24 10.10 5.02
C SER A 63 1.65 9.85 5.55
N ALA A 64 2.17 8.62 5.39
CA ALA A 64 3.53 8.24 5.76
C ALA A 64 4.44 8.11 4.53
N ASN A 65 5.75 8.34 4.72
CA ASN A 65 6.77 8.07 3.70
C ASN A 65 6.90 6.57 3.42
N ALA A 66 7.40 6.22 2.23
CA ALA A 66 7.46 4.82 1.78
C ALA A 66 8.26 3.92 2.74
N ASP A 67 9.42 4.38 3.23
CA ASP A 67 10.24 3.64 4.19
C ASP A 67 9.52 3.35 5.52
N VAL A 68 8.56 4.19 5.92
CA VAL A 68 7.79 4.03 7.15
C VAL A 68 6.54 3.17 6.90
N ALA A 69 5.91 3.30 5.74
CA ALA A 69 4.76 2.49 5.37
C ALA A 69 5.12 1.00 5.27
N VAL A 70 6.31 0.69 4.73
CA VAL A 70 6.86 -0.69 4.63
C VAL A 70 7.14 -1.30 6.00
N THR A 71 7.36 -0.50 7.05
CA THR A 71 7.60 -1.01 8.41
C THR A 71 6.30 -1.23 9.22
N MET A 72 5.15 -0.78 8.71
CA MET A 72 3.83 -0.94 9.35
C MET A 72 2.99 -2.09 8.76
N GLU A 73 3.57 -2.86 7.84
CA GLU A 73 2.93 -3.99 7.18
C GLU A 73 2.68 -5.12 8.18
N GLN A 74 1.42 -5.55 8.34
CA GLN A 74 1.10 -6.76 9.10
C GLN A 74 1.17 -7.97 8.17
N GLU A 75 2.11 -8.86 8.44
CA GLU A 75 2.12 -10.20 7.85
C GLU A 75 0.92 -10.98 8.39
N LYS A 76 0.13 -11.60 7.50
CA LYS A 76 -0.96 -12.50 7.89
C LYS A 76 -0.43 -13.89 8.24
#